data_AF-A0A2V7V5K4-F1
#
_entry.id   AF-A0A2V7V5K4-F1
#
_cell.length_a   1.000
_cell.length_b   1.000
_cell.length_c   1.000
_cell.angle_alpha   90.00
_cell.angle_beta   90.00
_cell.angle_gamma   90.00
#
_symmetry.space_group_name_H-M   'P 1'
#
loop_
_entity.id
_entity.type
_entity.pdbx_description
1 polymer ?
#
loop_
_entity_poly.entity_id
_entity_poly.type
_entity_poly.pdbx_seq_one_letter_code
_entity_poly.pdbx_strand_id
1 'polypeptide(L)'
;SMPALGSLEYAGACIPAHAVGGDYYDFLSLGPDRLGLVIGDVMGKGMAAALLMANLQANLRSQVAFALDEPRRLLESVNLLFCENSPEGAFASLFYADYHDPTGELRYVNCGHLCALLLRRDGTLDRLEPTSTVLGLFRQWECSVRESRLEPRGVRRAASRRRPPPAPRPRARDPPGVARGRGPFVQSPRAARRPHAHRGPPPKRSADGRSVAGR
;
A
#
# COMPACT_ATOMS: atom_id res chain seq x y z
N SER A 1 -4.27 -17.41 -2.33
CA SER A 1 -3.98 -17.85 -0.94
C SER A 1 -2.76 -17.10 -0.45
N MET A 2 -2.63 -16.87 0.86
CA MET A 2 -1.46 -16.18 1.43
C MET A 2 -0.22 -17.10 1.36
N PRO A 3 0.91 -16.69 0.73
CA PRO A 3 2.14 -17.49 0.66
C PRO A 3 2.77 -17.81 2.03
N ALA A 4 2.88 -19.08 2.42
CA ALA A 4 3.51 -19.40 3.71
C ALA A 4 5.03 -19.17 3.64
N LEU A 5 5.57 -18.37 4.56
CA LEU A 5 7.01 -18.12 4.71
C LEU A 5 7.52 -18.67 6.05
N GLY A 6 8.81 -19.02 6.12
CA GLY A 6 9.42 -19.62 7.31
C GLY A 6 9.79 -18.60 8.37
N SER A 7 10.23 -17.40 7.97
CA SER A 7 10.75 -16.36 8.88
C SER A 7 9.84 -15.15 9.08
N LEU A 8 8.88 -14.95 8.18
CA LEU A 8 8.03 -13.75 8.15
C LEU A 8 6.56 -14.09 8.43
N GLU A 9 6.02 -13.42 9.45
CA GLU A 9 4.57 -13.32 9.67
C GLU A 9 4.07 -12.02 9.04
N TYR A 10 2.99 -12.08 8.29
CA TYR A 10 2.41 -10.89 7.67
C TYR A 10 0.88 -10.96 7.70
N ALA A 11 0.28 -9.78 7.84
CA ALA A 11 -1.15 -9.59 7.85
C ALA A 11 -1.47 -8.27 7.14
N GLY A 12 -2.62 -8.21 6.48
CA GLY A 12 -3.12 -7.01 5.83
C GLY A 12 -4.58 -6.81 6.19
N ALA A 13 -4.98 -5.56 6.38
CA ALA A 13 -6.37 -5.18 6.56
C ALA A 13 -6.62 -3.90 5.76
N CYS A 14 -7.57 -3.94 4.84
CA CYS A 14 -8.15 -2.74 4.27
C CYS A 14 -9.50 -2.52 4.95
N ILE A 15 -9.64 -1.38 5.61
CA ILE A 15 -10.93 -0.96 6.19
C ILE A 15 -11.43 0.14 5.26
N PRO A 16 -12.20 -0.20 4.22
CA PRO A 16 -12.62 0.77 3.22
C PRO A 16 -13.55 1.80 3.88
N ALA A 17 -13.36 3.07 3.54
CA ALA A 17 -14.23 4.16 4.02
C ALA A 17 -15.61 4.16 3.31
N HIS A 18 -15.71 3.52 2.14
CA HIS A 18 -16.92 3.41 1.31
C HIS A 18 -17.09 1.99 0.75
N ALA A 19 -18.28 1.62 0.25
CA ALA A 19 -18.55 0.28 -0.30
C ALA A 19 -17.60 -0.13 -1.45
N VAL A 20 -17.00 0.86 -2.13
CA VAL A 20 -16.00 0.68 -3.18
C VAL A 20 -14.89 1.72 -2.95
N GLY A 21 -13.64 1.26 -2.79
CA GLY A 21 -12.49 2.09 -2.41
C GLY A 21 -11.39 2.13 -3.47
N GLY A 22 -10.55 3.16 -3.39
CA GLY A 22 -9.31 3.29 -4.16
C GLY A 22 -8.09 2.66 -3.48
N ASP A 23 -8.22 2.20 -2.23
CA ASP A 23 -7.12 1.58 -1.48
C ASP A 23 -6.94 0.10 -1.86
N TYR A 24 -5.69 -0.33 -1.99
CA TYR A 24 -5.32 -1.70 -2.35
C TYR A 24 -4.12 -2.17 -1.56
N TYR A 25 -4.16 -3.45 -1.19
CA TYR A 25 -2.97 -4.19 -0.80
C TYR A 25 -3.00 -5.59 -1.40
N ASP A 26 -1.84 -6.19 -1.58
CA ASP A 26 -1.72 -7.57 -2.08
C ASP A 26 -0.47 -8.26 -1.55
N PHE A 27 -0.56 -9.59 -1.53
CA PHE A 27 0.52 -10.49 -1.21
C PHE A 27 0.74 -11.40 -2.42
N LEU A 28 1.78 -11.12 -3.18
CA LEU A 28 2.12 -11.83 -4.41
C LEU A 28 3.04 -13.00 -4.08
N SER A 29 2.67 -14.21 -4.48
CA SER A 29 3.58 -15.36 -4.41
C SER A 29 4.60 -15.22 -5.53
N LEU A 30 5.84 -14.85 -5.20
CA LEU A 30 6.90 -14.72 -6.21
C LEU A 30 7.71 -16.02 -6.35
N GLY A 31 7.60 -16.94 -5.40
CA GLY A 31 8.27 -18.23 -5.41
C GLY A 31 8.12 -18.91 -4.05
N PRO A 32 8.81 -20.03 -3.81
CA PRO A 32 8.74 -20.74 -2.52
C PRO A 32 9.24 -19.88 -1.36
N ASP A 33 10.24 -19.04 -1.60
CA ASP A 33 10.96 -18.29 -0.57
C ASP A 33 10.84 -16.77 -0.75
N ARG A 34 9.93 -16.31 -1.62
CA ARG A 34 9.77 -14.89 -1.94
C ARG A 34 8.32 -14.43 -1.93
N LEU A 35 8.13 -13.28 -1.31
CA LEU A 35 6.85 -12.62 -1.15
C LEU A 35 6.92 -11.21 -1.73
N GLY A 36 6.01 -10.89 -2.64
CA GLY A 36 5.75 -9.53 -3.06
C GLY A 36 4.69 -8.89 -2.16
N LEU A 37 4.92 -7.65 -1.77
CA LEU A 37 4.00 -6.81 -1.03
C LEU A 37 3.65 -5.62 -1.91
N VAL A 38 2.35 -5.36 -2.04
CA VAL A 38 1.85 -4.18 -2.73
C VAL A 38 0.94 -3.42 -1.79
N ILE A 39 1.08 -2.10 -1.76
CA ILE A 39 0.13 -1.17 -1.15
C ILE A 39 -0.05 -0.04 -2.14
N GLY A 40 -1.28 0.38 -2.44
CA GLY A 40 -1.50 1.48 -3.36
C GLY A 40 -2.83 2.17 -3.16
N ASP A 41 -2.92 3.37 -3.71
CA ASP A 41 -4.14 4.17 -3.75
C ASP A 41 -4.23 4.86 -5.11
N VAL A 42 -5.41 4.79 -5.74
CA VAL A 42 -5.70 5.42 -7.04
C VAL A 42 -6.45 6.72 -6.84
N MET A 43 -6.27 7.66 -7.76
CA MET A 43 -7.02 8.91 -7.70
C MET A 43 -8.54 8.71 -7.88
N GLY A 44 -9.31 9.62 -7.29
CA GLY A 44 -10.75 9.70 -7.48
C GLY A 44 -11.56 8.99 -6.38
N LYS A 45 -12.81 8.63 -6.70
CA LYS A 45 -13.73 7.97 -5.76
C LYS A 45 -14.82 7.18 -6.50
N GLY A 46 -15.49 6.28 -5.78
CA GLY A 46 -16.61 5.51 -6.30
C GLY A 46 -16.21 4.54 -7.41
N MET A 47 -17.10 4.30 -8.37
CA MET A 47 -16.89 3.30 -9.42
C MET A 47 -15.70 3.61 -10.33
N ALA A 48 -15.44 4.88 -10.63
CA ALA A 48 -14.30 5.25 -11.47
C ALA A 48 -12.96 4.85 -10.82
N ALA A 49 -12.78 5.13 -9.52
CA ALA A 49 -11.61 4.69 -8.77
C ALA A 49 -11.54 3.17 -8.69
N ALA A 50 -12.67 2.49 -8.54
CA ALA A 50 -12.74 1.02 -8.53
C ALA A 50 -12.19 0.40 -9.83
N LEU A 51 -12.59 0.97 -10.97
CA LEU A 51 -12.17 0.51 -12.29
C LEU A 51 -10.67 0.77 -12.51
N LEU A 52 -10.18 1.93 -12.09
CA LEU A 52 -8.74 2.23 -12.10
C LEU A 52 -7.97 1.24 -11.23
N MET A 53 -8.47 0.95 -10.03
CA MET A 53 -7.83 -0.01 -9.15
C MET A 53 -7.84 -1.43 -9.74
N ALA A 54 -8.96 -1.87 -10.32
CA ALA A 54 -9.03 -3.15 -11.01
C ALA A 54 -8.04 -3.25 -12.18
N ASN A 55 -7.87 -2.18 -12.96
CA ASN A 55 -6.87 -2.10 -14.02
C ASN A 55 -5.45 -2.25 -13.45
N LEU A 56 -5.10 -1.49 -12.41
CA LEU A 56 -3.79 -1.57 -11.76
C LEU A 56 -3.50 -2.97 -11.22
N GLN A 57 -4.48 -3.59 -10.55
CA GLN A 57 -4.38 -4.96 -10.04
C GLN A 57 -4.15 -5.98 -11.15
N ALA A 58 -4.87 -5.86 -12.27
CA ALA A 58 -4.72 -6.73 -13.41
C ALA A 58 -3.31 -6.61 -14.03
N ASN A 59 -2.81 -5.38 -14.20
CA ASN A 59 -1.48 -5.12 -14.75
C ASN A 59 -0.34 -5.66 -13.86
N LEU A 60 -0.48 -5.55 -12.53
CA LEU A 60 0.50 -6.11 -11.59
C LEU A 60 0.49 -7.64 -11.60
N ARG A 61 -0.70 -8.25 -11.54
CA ARG A 61 -0.82 -9.71 -11.45
C ARG A 61 -0.46 -10.42 -12.75
N SER A 62 -0.73 -9.82 -13.91
CA SER A 62 -0.36 -10.42 -15.20
C SER A 62 1.16 -10.47 -15.42
N GLN A 63 1.92 -9.63 -14.71
CA GLN A 63 3.36 -9.47 -14.88
C GLN A 63 4.18 -9.94 -13.67
N VAL A 64 3.53 -10.57 -12.68
CA VAL A 64 4.17 -11.02 -11.43
C VAL A 64 5.37 -11.94 -11.67
N ALA A 65 5.39 -12.68 -12.79
CA ALA A 65 6.52 -13.54 -13.15
C ALA A 65 7.82 -12.75 -13.39
N PHE A 66 7.75 -11.52 -13.91
CA PHE A 66 8.92 -10.65 -14.12
C PHE A 66 9.40 -10.00 -12.82
N ALA A 67 8.56 -9.98 -11.79
CA ALA A 67 8.81 -9.30 -10.53
C ALA A 67 10.01 -9.89 -9.76
N LEU A 68 10.31 -11.17 -9.98
CA LEU A 68 11.37 -11.89 -9.27
C LEU A 68 12.75 -11.28 -9.51
N ASP A 69 13.08 -11.04 -10.77
CA ASP A 69 14.45 -10.65 -11.14
C ASP A 69 14.55 -9.13 -11.34
N GLU A 70 13.48 -8.49 -11.83
CA GLU A 70 13.54 -7.12 -12.33
C GLU A 70 12.34 -6.27 -11.88
N PRO A 71 12.24 -5.92 -10.58
CA PRO A 71 11.13 -5.12 -10.05
C PRO A 71 11.00 -3.76 -10.72
N ARG A 72 12.11 -3.19 -11.20
CA ARG A 72 12.11 -1.97 -12.02
C ARG A 72 11.34 -2.16 -13.34
N ARG A 73 11.67 -3.21 -14.11
CA ARG A 73 11.01 -3.47 -15.40
C ARG A 73 9.52 -3.78 -15.22
N LEU A 74 9.17 -4.50 -14.16
CA LEU A 74 7.77 -4.71 -13.78
C LEU A 74 7.04 -3.36 -13.65
N LEU A 75 7.57 -2.45 -12.85
CA LEU A 75 6.88 -1.20 -12.54
C LEU A 75 6.88 -0.21 -13.72
N GLU A 76 7.94 -0.19 -14.53
CA GLU A 76 7.97 0.57 -15.79
C GLU A 76 6.87 0.10 -16.76
N SER A 77 6.71 -1.22 -16.92
CA SER A 77 5.67 -1.80 -17.75
C SER A 77 4.27 -1.55 -17.18
N VAL A 78 4.08 -1.71 -15.87
CA VAL A 78 2.82 -1.38 -15.19
C VAL A 78 2.48 0.10 -15.36
N ASN A 79 3.46 1.01 -15.24
CA ASN A 79 3.25 2.44 -15.47
C ASN A 79 2.77 2.70 -16.90
N LEU A 80 3.43 2.11 -17.90
CA LEU A 80 3.09 2.30 -19.31
C LEU A 80 1.67 1.82 -19.61
N LEU A 81 1.34 0.58 -19.22
CA LEU A 81 -0.01 0.02 -19.43
C LEU A 81 -1.07 0.80 -18.67
N PHE A 82 -0.76 1.29 -17.47
CA PHE A 82 -1.68 2.10 -16.70
C PHE A 82 -1.92 3.48 -17.34
N CYS A 83 -0.88 4.10 -17.92
CA CYS A 83 -1.01 5.33 -18.72
C CYS A 83 -1.91 5.11 -19.95
N GLU A 84 -1.79 3.98 -20.63
CA GLU A 84 -2.50 3.69 -21.88
C GLU A 84 -3.96 3.32 -21.66
N ASN A 85 -4.25 2.62 -20.56
CA ASN A 85 -5.57 2.06 -20.28
C ASN A 85 -6.37 2.87 -19.26
N SER A 86 -5.93 4.09 -18.93
CA SER A 86 -6.62 4.97 -17.98
C SER A 86 -6.92 6.33 -18.61
N PRO A 87 -7.96 7.05 -18.12
CA PRO A 87 -8.23 8.41 -18.56
C PRO A 87 -7.04 9.34 -18.36
N GLU A 88 -6.97 10.39 -19.18
CA GLU A 88 -5.93 11.42 -19.04
C GLU A 88 -5.89 12.01 -17.63
N GLY A 89 -4.69 12.15 -17.08
CA GLY A 89 -4.47 12.64 -15.72
C GLY A 89 -4.73 11.61 -14.61
N ALA A 90 -5.13 10.37 -14.93
CA ALA A 90 -5.24 9.29 -13.95
C ALA A 90 -3.88 8.89 -13.38
N PHE A 91 -3.81 8.75 -12.06
CA PHE A 91 -2.59 8.31 -11.39
C PHE A 91 -2.88 7.40 -10.19
N ALA A 92 -1.85 6.66 -9.80
CA ALA A 92 -1.85 5.81 -8.62
C ALA A 92 -0.55 6.00 -7.82
N SER A 93 -0.69 6.19 -6.52
CA SER A 93 0.43 6.02 -5.60
C SER A 93 0.59 4.54 -5.30
N LEU A 94 1.84 4.05 -5.26
CA LEU A 94 2.10 2.64 -5.03
C LEU A 94 3.41 2.42 -4.27
N PHE A 95 3.38 1.53 -3.28
CA PHE A 95 4.54 0.94 -2.66
C PHE A 95 4.61 -0.54 -3.06
N TYR A 96 5.71 -0.92 -3.70
CA TYR A 96 6.03 -2.30 -4.03
C TYR A 96 7.25 -2.73 -3.24
N ALA A 97 7.23 -3.94 -2.69
CA ALA A 97 8.42 -4.59 -2.18
C ALA A 97 8.42 -6.07 -2.46
N ASP A 98 9.60 -6.66 -2.59
CA ASP A 98 9.78 -8.11 -2.56
C ASP A 98 10.74 -8.51 -1.43
N TYR A 99 10.34 -9.55 -0.72
CA TYR A 99 11.03 -10.07 0.45
C TYR A 99 11.60 -11.46 0.16
N HIS A 100 12.84 -11.68 0.58
CA HIS A 100 13.56 -12.95 0.47
C HIS A 100 13.73 -13.63 1.82
N ASP A 101 12.97 -14.72 2.04
CA ASP A 101 12.85 -15.35 3.36
C ASP A 101 14.19 -15.87 3.95
N PRO A 102 15.05 -16.57 3.20
CA PRO A 102 16.33 -17.05 3.72
C PRO A 102 17.30 -15.96 4.18
N THR A 103 17.29 -14.79 3.54
CA THR A 103 18.30 -13.73 3.78
C THR A 103 17.77 -12.56 4.60
N GLY A 104 16.44 -12.42 4.67
CA GLY A 104 15.79 -11.24 5.22
C GLY A 104 15.86 -10.01 4.30
N GLU A 105 16.38 -10.15 3.08
CA GLU A 105 16.50 -9.04 2.14
C GLU A 105 15.11 -8.54 1.69
N LEU A 106 14.94 -7.22 1.70
CA LEU A 106 13.75 -6.53 1.24
C LEU A 106 14.16 -5.52 0.18
N ARG A 107 13.75 -5.75 -1.07
CA ARG A 107 13.89 -4.76 -2.14
C ARG A 107 12.58 -4.00 -2.27
N TYR A 108 12.62 -2.70 -2.49
CA TYR A 108 11.41 -1.90 -2.62
C TYR A 108 11.54 -0.78 -3.64
N VAL A 109 10.38 -0.38 -4.15
CA VAL A 109 10.17 0.83 -4.94
C VAL A 109 8.95 1.54 -4.38
N ASN A 110 9.08 2.83 -4.10
CA ASN A 110 7.98 3.65 -3.63
C ASN A 110 7.65 4.73 -4.67
N CYS A 111 6.54 4.53 -5.37
CA CYS A 111 5.98 5.35 -6.43
C CYS A 111 5.05 6.43 -5.83
N GLY A 112 5.60 7.30 -5.00
CA GLY A 112 4.88 8.43 -4.39
C GLY A 112 3.81 8.05 -3.35
N HIS A 113 3.84 6.83 -2.80
CA HIS A 113 2.97 6.43 -1.69
C HIS A 113 3.53 6.91 -0.34
N LEU A 114 2.69 6.93 0.69
CA LEU A 114 3.14 7.25 2.05
C LEU A 114 4.26 6.29 2.46
N CYS A 115 5.34 6.82 3.03
CA CYS A 115 6.52 6.03 3.37
C CYS A 115 6.13 4.84 4.27
N ALA A 116 6.47 3.63 3.82
CA ALA A 116 6.32 2.44 4.65
C ALA A 116 7.31 2.53 5.83
N LEU A 117 6.87 2.07 6.98
CA LEU A 117 7.65 2.14 8.21
C LEU A 117 8.21 0.76 8.55
N LEU A 118 9.52 0.69 8.76
CA LEU A 118 10.23 -0.50 9.19
C LEU A 118 10.76 -0.28 10.61
N LEU A 119 10.06 -0.87 11.59
CA LEU A 119 10.48 -0.85 12.98
C LEU A 119 11.50 -1.97 13.25
N ARG A 120 12.70 -1.57 13.65
CA ARG A 120 13.83 -2.46 13.93
C ARG A 120 13.75 -2.99 15.37
N ARG A 121 14.51 -4.06 15.64
CA ARG A 121 14.53 -4.71 16.96
C ARG A 121 15.13 -3.83 18.06
N ASP A 122 16.06 -2.95 17.70
CA ASP A 122 16.65 -1.96 18.59
C ASP A 122 15.74 -0.74 18.84
N GLY A 123 14.53 -0.74 18.26
CA GLY A 123 13.56 0.34 18.39
C GLY A 123 13.76 1.48 17.38
N THR A 124 14.76 1.41 16.50
CA THR A 124 14.93 2.38 15.42
C THR A 124 13.84 2.22 14.36
N LEU A 125 13.47 3.32 13.72
CA LEU A 125 12.39 3.37 12.74
C LEU A 125 12.96 3.85 11.39
N ASP A 126 12.99 2.96 10.42
CA ASP A 126 13.36 3.31 9.06
C ASP A 126 12.13 3.67 8.24
N ARG A 127 12.22 4.77 7.51
CA ARG A 127 11.21 5.20 6.54
C ARG A 127 11.64 4.76 5.17
N LEU A 128 10.82 3.96 4.50
CA LEU A 128 11.03 3.54 3.12
C LEU A 128 10.51 4.65 2.20
N GLU A 129 11.38 5.65 2.00
CA GLU A 129 11.08 6.89 1.28
C GLU A 129 10.74 6.64 -0.20
N PRO A 130 9.99 7.55 -0.86
CA PRO A 130 9.75 7.52 -2.29
C PRO A 130 11.04 7.37 -3.11
N THR A 131 11.01 6.48 -4.09
CA THR A 131 12.12 6.21 -5.03
C THR A 131 11.73 6.48 -6.48
N SER A 132 10.50 6.95 -6.69
CA SER A 132 9.93 7.37 -7.96
C SER A 132 8.68 8.25 -7.75
N THR A 133 8.17 8.83 -8.83
CA THR A 133 6.87 9.50 -8.88
C THR A 133 5.72 8.49 -8.90
N VAL A 134 4.48 8.99 -8.79
CA VAL A 134 3.27 8.18 -8.99
C VAL A 134 3.23 7.52 -10.36
N LEU A 135 2.52 6.40 -10.45
CA LEU A 135 2.26 5.67 -11.70
C LEU A 135 1.13 6.34 -12.49
N GLY A 136 1.15 6.22 -13.82
CA GLY A 136 0.09 6.65 -14.73
C GLY A 136 0.15 8.10 -15.18
N LEU A 137 0.82 8.96 -14.42
CA LEU A 137 0.85 10.40 -14.71
C LEU A 137 1.88 10.76 -15.79
N PHE A 138 2.98 10.03 -15.85
CA PHE A 138 4.09 10.30 -16.76
C PHE A 138 4.37 9.07 -17.63
N ARG A 139 4.36 9.23 -18.95
CA ARG A 139 4.72 8.14 -19.88
C ARG A 139 6.20 7.76 -19.75
N GLN A 140 7.06 8.76 -19.67
CA GLN A 140 8.46 8.59 -19.31
C GLN A 140 8.54 8.56 -17.79
N TRP A 141 8.74 7.36 -17.25
CA TRP A 141 8.74 7.11 -15.81
C TRP A 141 9.93 6.24 -15.46
N GLU A 142 10.64 6.62 -14.41
CA GLU A 142 11.85 5.93 -13.96
C GLU A 142 11.75 5.68 -12.46
N CYS A 143 12.36 4.59 -12.00
CA CYS A 143 12.46 4.31 -10.58
C CYS A 143 13.82 3.76 -10.21
N SER A 144 14.15 3.92 -8.93
CA SER A 144 15.28 3.23 -8.30
C SER A 144 14.77 2.17 -7.32
N VAL A 145 15.40 1.00 -7.38
CA VAL A 145 15.18 -0.06 -6.40
C VAL A 145 16.08 0.21 -5.22
N ARG A 146 15.52 0.21 -4.02
CA ARG A 146 16.28 0.34 -2.78
C ARG A 146 16.19 -0.95 -1.99
N GLU A 147 17.26 -1.23 -1.25
CA GLU A 147 17.38 -2.41 -0.42
C GLU A 147 17.26 -2.04 1.06
N SER A 148 16.66 -2.94 1.80
CA SER A 148 16.67 -2.99 3.24
C SER A 148 16.75 -4.44 3.69
N ARG A 149 16.81 -4.66 4.99
CA ARG A 149 16.84 -6.00 5.58
C ARG A 149 15.87 -6.05 6.75
N LEU A 150 15.01 -7.06 6.76
CA LEU A 150 14.26 -7.45 7.94
C LEU A 150 15.08 -8.51 8.67
N GLU A 151 15.24 -8.38 9.98
CA GLU A 151 15.81 -9.50 10.74
C GLU A 151 14.77 -10.62 10.80
N PRO A 152 15.09 -11.83 10.29
CA PRO A 152 14.22 -12.98 10.42
C PRO A 152 13.83 -13.17 11.88
N ARG A 153 12.54 -13.34 12.19
CA ARG A 153 12.19 -13.88 13.50
C ARG A 153 12.78 -15.29 13.53
N GLY A 154 13.75 -15.53 14.41
CA GLY A 154 14.31 -16.86 14.60
C GLY A 154 13.17 -17.86 14.75
N VAL A 155 13.16 -18.87 13.87
CA VAL A 155 12.06 -19.83 13.74
C VAL A 155 11.89 -20.57 15.07
N ARG A 156 10.99 -20.11 15.93
CA ARG A 156 10.46 -20.99 16.98
C ARG A 156 9.45 -21.88 16.29
N ARG A 157 9.90 -23.06 15.87
CA ARG A 157 9.00 -24.18 15.58
C ARG A 157 8.22 -24.44 16.87
N ALA A 158 7.03 -23.85 16.99
CA ALA A 158 6.07 -24.30 17.96
C ALA A 158 5.71 -25.74 17.54
N ALA A 159 6.38 -26.71 18.14
CA ALA A 159 5.95 -28.09 18.08
C ALA A 159 4.55 -28.11 18.70
N SER A 160 3.53 -28.03 17.84
CA SER A 160 2.15 -28.32 18.19
C SER A 160 2.12 -29.78 18.62
N ARG A 161 2.44 -30.06 19.88
CA ARG A 161 1.94 -31.26 20.56
C ARG A 161 0.42 -31.10 20.58
N ARG A 162 -0.23 -31.63 19.54
CA ARG A 162 -1.69 -31.72 19.48
C ARG A 162 -2.11 -32.53 20.69
N ARG A 163 -2.67 -31.86 21.70
CA ARG A 163 -3.54 -32.51 22.68
C ARG A 163 -4.85 -32.82 21.94
N PRO A 164 -5.40 -34.05 22.02
CA PRO A 164 -6.64 -34.38 21.34
C PRO A 164 -7.77 -33.45 21.85
N PRO A 165 -8.68 -33.00 20.97
CA PRO A 165 -9.71 -32.04 21.33
C PRO A 165 -10.74 -32.66 22.28
N PRO A 166 -11.24 -31.92 23.29
CA PRO A 166 -12.40 -32.33 24.07
C PRO A 166 -13.68 -32.29 23.22
N ALA A 167 -14.65 -33.14 23.58
CA ALA A 167 -15.92 -33.32 22.85
C ALA A 167 -16.70 -32.01 22.62
N PRO A 168 -17.43 -31.88 21.49
CA PRO A 168 -18.06 -30.63 21.08
C PRO A 168 -19.27 -30.26 21.96
N ARG A 169 -19.35 -28.97 22.33
CA ARG A 169 -20.55 -28.31 22.86
C ARG A 169 -21.25 -27.51 21.73
N PRO A 170 -22.58 -27.30 21.79
CA PRO A 170 -23.36 -26.72 20.70
C PRO A 170 -23.05 -25.24 20.44
N ARG A 171 -23.12 -24.85 19.16
CA ARG A 171 -22.64 -23.59 18.57
C ARG A 171 -23.55 -22.40 18.86
N ALA A 172 -22.96 -21.28 19.25
CA ALA A 172 -23.49 -19.93 19.01
C ALA A 172 -22.76 -19.30 17.81
N ARG A 173 -23.49 -18.53 16.99
CA ARG A 173 -23.00 -17.89 15.75
C ARG A 173 -22.09 -16.69 16.05
N ASP A 174 -20.90 -16.68 15.47
CA ASP A 174 -20.06 -15.48 15.32
C ASP A 174 -20.38 -14.73 14.00
N PRO A 175 -20.25 -13.39 13.94
CA PRO A 175 -20.39 -12.60 12.72
C PRO A 175 -19.13 -12.66 11.83
N PRO A 176 -19.23 -12.39 10.51
CA PRO A 176 -18.14 -12.62 9.57
C PRO A 176 -17.13 -11.46 9.53
N GLY A 177 -15.85 -11.76 9.31
CA GLY A 177 -14.91 -10.82 8.66
C GLY A 177 -13.58 -10.48 9.35
N VAL A 178 -12.99 -11.33 10.19
CA VAL A 178 -11.61 -11.10 10.67
C VAL A 178 -10.76 -12.36 10.51
N ALA A 179 -9.81 -12.34 9.57
CA ALA A 179 -8.71 -13.30 9.55
C ALA A 179 -7.63 -12.79 10.52
N ARG A 180 -7.58 -13.35 11.73
CA ARG A 180 -6.56 -13.04 12.73
C ARG A 180 -5.45 -14.09 12.71
N GLY A 181 -4.24 -13.69 12.38
CA GLY A 181 -3.00 -14.31 12.86
C GLY A 181 -2.38 -13.37 13.90
N ARG A 182 -1.96 -13.89 15.06
CA ARG A 182 -1.34 -13.08 16.13
C ARG A 182 0.13 -12.82 15.76
N GLY A 183 0.51 -11.59 15.42
CA GLY A 183 1.88 -11.21 15.00
C GLY A 183 1.96 -9.75 14.53
N PRO A 184 3.15 -9.15 14.35
CA PRO A 184 3.34 -7.70 14.40
C PRO A 184 2.67 -6.96 13.24
N PHE A 185 2.31 -5.71 13.51
CA PHE A 185 1.32 -4.95 12.76
C PHE A 185 2.01 -3.90 11.89
N VAL A 186 1.85 -3.98 10.57
CA VAL A 186 2.21 -2.88 9.66
C VAL A 186 0.99 -1.97 9.57
N GLN A 187 1.03 -0.84 10.29
CA GLN A 187 -0.03 0.15 10.27
C GLN A 187 0.31 1.25 9.25
N SER A 188 -0.58 1.49 8.29
CA SER A 188 -0.60 2.75 7.57
C SER A 188 -1.10 3.86 8.52
N PRO A 189 -0.38 4.97 8.70
CA PRO A 189 -0.88 6.11 9.46
C PRO A 189 -2.14 6.68 8.77
N ARG A 190 -3.32 6.47 9.35
CA ARG A 190 -4.51 7.24 8.99
C ARG A 190 -4.24 8.72 9.27
N ALA A 191 -4.32 9.56 8.24
CA ALA A 191 -4.49 10.99 8.42
C ALA A 191 -5.83 11.24 9.11
N ALA A 192 -5.80 11.51 10.41
CA ALA A 192 -6.95 12.04 11.14
C ALA A 192 -7.23 13.46 10.62
N ARG A 193 -8.09 13.59 9.60
CA ARG A 193 -8.65 14.89 9.24
C ARG A 193 -9.54 15.36 10.40
N ARG A 194 -9.11 16.41 11.09
CA ARG A 194 -9.96 17.18 12.02
C ARG A 194 -11.13 17.80 11.23
N PRO A 195 -12.34 17.89 11.78
CA PRO A 195 -13.43 18.59 11.12
C PRO A 195 -13.07 20.08 11.02
N HIS A 196 -12.95 20.59 9.80
CA HIS A 196 -12.83 22.02 9.56
C HIS A 196 -14.13 22.72 9.95
N ALA A 197 -14.05 23.59 10.95
CA ALA A 197 -15.11 24.54 11.25
C ALA A 197 -15.31 25.48 10.06
N HIS A 198 -16.56 25.58 9.60
CA HIS A 198 -17.02 26.58 8.64
C HIS A 198 -16.58 27.98 9.09
N ARG A 199 -15.69 28.63 8.34
CA ARG A 199 -15.57 30.09 8.32
C ARG A 199 -16.16 30.57 7.00
N GLY A 200 -17.24 31.34 7.11
CA GLY A 200 -17.91 31.99 5.98
C GLY A 200 -16.98 32.98 5.27
N PRO A 201 -17.37 33.41 4.06
CA PRO A 201 -16.54 34.29 3.24
C PRO A 201 -16.39 35.68 3.88
N PRO A 202 -15.23 36.35 3.72
CA PRO A 202 -15.02 37.70 4.23
C PRO A 202 -15.85 38.73 3.45
N PRO A 203 -16.23 39.86 4.07
CA PRO A 203 -17.02 40.90 3.41
C PRO A 203 -16.19 41.65 2.34
N LYS A 204 -16.85 41.98 1.23
CA LYS A 204 -16.31 42.80 0.14
C LYS A 204 -16.06 44.22 0.65
N ARG A 205 -14.82 44.70 0.57
CA ARG A 205 -14.50 46.13 0.73
C ARG A 205 -14.86 46.87 -0.54
N SER A 206 -15.75 47.85 -0.42
CA SER A 206 -16.03 48.87 -1.42
C SER A 206 -14.81 49.78 -1.59
N ALA A 207 -14.35 49.94 -2.83
CA ALA A 207 -13.39 50.97 -3.19
C ALA A 207 -14.19 52.21 -3.59
N ASP A 208 -14.38 53.12 -2.64
CA ASP A 208 -14.74 54.51 -2.93
C ASP A 208 -13.84 55.39 -2.07
N GLY A 209 -12.92 56.06 -2.74
CA GLY A 209 -11.85 56.84 -2.13
C GLY A 209 -11.27 57.79 -3.15
N ARG A 210 -12.06 58.81 -3.50
CA ARG A 210 -11.58 60.01 -4.19
C ARG A 210 -10.49 60.66 -3.35
N SER A 211 -9.35 60.97 -3.97
CA SER A 211 -8.45 62.01 -3.50
C SER A 211 -8.10 62.93 -4.66
N VAL A 212 -8.48 64.18 -4.49
CA VAL A 212 -8.19 65.33 -5.34
C VAL A 212 -6.87 65.96 -4.88
N ALA A 213 -5.96 66.20 -5.82
CA ALA A 213 -4.92 67.25 -5.81
C ALA A 213 -4.22 67.21 -7.18
N GLY A 214 -4.07 68.27 -7.96
CA GLY A 214 -4.54 69.65 -7.88
C GLY A 214 -4.16 70.39 -9.16
N ARG A 215 -4.92 71.44 -9.47
CA ARG A 215 -4.46 72.79 -9.84
C ARG A 215 -5.53 73.76 -9.37
#